data_AF-A0A527ZC99-F1
#
_entry.id   AF-A0A527ZC99-F1
#
_cell.length_a   1.000
_cell.length_b   1.000
_cell.length_c   1.000
_cell.angle_alpha   90.00
_cell.angle_beta   90.00
_cell.angle_gamma   90.00
#
_symmetry.space_group_name_H-M   'P 1'
#
loop_
_entity.id
_entity.type
_entity.pdbx_description
1 polymer ?
#
loop_
_entity_poly.entity_id
_entity_poly.type
_entity_poly.pdbx_seq_one_letter_code
_entity_poly.pdbx_strand_id
1 'polypeptide(L)'
;PARNPHQNIADLKAQIAANEKGVAELREMVAHFGLDVVEAYMGHVQDNAAESVRRVLERLPDSSAYEYPTDTGQIIKVKISVDRQKREATVDFTGTSPVMKNNFNAPEPVARAAVLYAFRVMVEDMIPMNAGCLRPINIIIPEGCMLKPTYPAAVVAGNVETSQHVTNALFGAMGAMANAQGTMNNLTFGNKKYQYYETICSGSPAGRMNNGRGFAGTSGVHTHMTNSRLTDPEVLEL
;
A
#
# COMPACT_ATOMS: atom_id res chain seq x y z
N PRO A 1 -11.02 -11.18 24.37
CA PRO A 1 -10.29 -12.46 24.23
C PRO A 1 -10.34 -12.92 22.76
N ALA A 2 -9.32 -13.63 22.27
CA ALA A 2 -9.32 -14.18 20.91
C ALA A 2 -10.44 -15.23 20.75
N ARG A 3 -11.22 -15.17 19.67
CA ARG A 3 -12.37 -16.06 19.43
C ARG A 3 -11.95 -17.46 18.98
N ASN A 4 -10.86 -17.56 18.22
CA ASN A 4 -10.28 -18.83 17.78
C ASN A 4 -8.77 -18.88 18.08
N PRO A 5 -8.37 -19.16 19.34
CA PRO A 5 -6.97 -19.14 19.73
C PRO A 5 -6.13 -20.22 19.03
N HIS A 6 -6.72 -21.37 18.67
CA HIS A 6 -6.01 -22.42 17.95
C HIS A 6 -5.57 -21.98 16.55
N GLN A 7 -6.46 -21.34 15.79
CA GLN A 7 -6.11 -20.76 14.49
C GLN A 7 -5.03 -19.68 14.64
N ASN A 8 -5.18 -18.77 15.60
CA ASN A 8 -4.18 -17.72 15.83
C ASN A 8 -2.79 -18.30 16.14
N ILE A 9 -2.72 -19.38 16.93
CA ILE A 9 -1.45 -20.06 17.21
C ILE A 9 -0.89 -20.73 15.95
N ALA A 10 -1.74 -21.32 15.10
CA ALA A 10 -1.32 -21.89 13.83
C ALA A 10 -0.72 -20.82 12.90
N ASP A 11 -1.37 -19.65 12.79
CA ASP A 11 -0.88 -18.51 12.00
C ASP A 11 0.48 -18.02 12.51
N LEU A 12 0.65 -17.90 13.84
CA LEU A 12 1.93 -17.53 14.45
C LEU A 12 3.03 -18.55 14.13
N LYS A 13 2.72 -19.84 14.23
CA LYS A 13 3.67 -20.92 13.87
C LYS A 13 4.06 -20.84 12.39
N ALA A 14 3.09 -20.58 11.51
CA ALA A 14 3.36 -20.42 10.08
C ALA A 14 4.26 -19.22 9.79
N GLN A 15 4.04 -18.08 10.46
CA GLN A 15 4.92 -16.90 10.35
C GLN A 15 6.35 -17.19 10.81
N ILE A 16 6.51 -17.91 11.93
CA ILE A 16 7.84 -18.33 12.41
C ILE A 16 8.51 -19.24 11.38
N ALA A 17 7.82 -20.26 10.88
CA ALA A 17 8.37 -21.18 9.89
C ALA A 17 8.79 -20.48 8.59
N ALA A 18 8.00 -19.51 8.12
CA ALA A 18 8.35 -18.70 6.95
C ALA A 18 9.62 -17.87 7.17
N ASN A 19 9.76 -17.23 8.33
CA ASN A 19 10.96 -16.47 8.68
C ASN A 19 12.20 -17.37 8.81
N GLU A 20 12.08 -18.53 9.47
CA GLU A 20 13.18 -19.50 9.59
C GLU A 20 13.64 -20.00 8.22
N LYS A 21 12.70 -20.28 7.30
CA LYS A 21 13.05 -20.62 5.92
C LYS A 21 13.79 -19.47 5.23
N GLY A 22 13.32 -18.23 5.38
CA GLY A 22 14.01 -17.04 4.85
C GLY A 22 15.45 -16.89 5.37
N VAL A 23 15.67 -17.15 6.67
CA VAL A 23 17.01 -17.13 7.28
C VAL A 23 17.89 -18.24 6.71
N ALA A 24 17.36 -19.45 6.55
CA ALA A 24 18.11 -20.57 5.98
C ALA A 24 18.55 -20.28 4.54
N GLU A 25 17.64 -19.82 3.68
CA GLU A 25 17.93 -19.47 2.29
C GLU A 25 18.97 -18.35 2.17
N LEU A 26 18.86 -17.31 3.03
CA LEU A 26 19.83 -16.22 3.04
C LEU A 26 21.23 -16.71 3.45
N ARG A 27 21.33 -17.62 4.43
CA ARG A 27 22.59 -18.23 4.84
C ARG A 27 23.19 -19.09 3.73
N GLU A 28 22.38 -19.87 3.02
CA GLU A 28 22.83 -20.66 1.87
C GLU A 28 23.38 -19.75 0.75
N MET A 29 22.67 -18.66 0.45
CA MET A 29 23.11 -17.66 -0.54
C MET A 29 24.44 -17.02 -0.13
N VAL A 30 24.60 -16.64 1.14
CA VAL A 30 25.85 -16.08 1.67
C VAL A 30 26.98 -17.11 1.65
N ALA A 31 26.71 -18.38 1.95
CA ALA A 31 27.72 -19.44 1.88
C ALA A 31 28.19 -19.70 0.43
N HIS A 32 27.29 -19.55 -0.55
CA HIS A 32 27.60 -19.79 -1.96
C HIS A 32 28.30 -18.60 -2.63
N PHE A 33 27.85 -17.38 -2.37
CA PHE A 33 28.32 -16.16 -3.08
C PHE A 33 29.23 -15.26 -2.24
N GLY A 34 29.28 -15.45 -0.92
CA GLY A 34 29.94 -14.54 0.02
C GLY A 34 29.04 -13.38 0.44
N LEU A 35 29.23 -12.89 1.67
CA LEU A 35 28.40 -11.82 2.24
C LEU A 35 28.49 -10.52 1.44
N ASP A 36 29.70 -10.08 1.11
CA ASP A 36 29.94 -8.82 0.39
C ASP A 36 29.21 -8.78 -0.96
N VAL A 37 29.14 -9.92 -1.65
CA VAL A 37 28.44 -10.04 -2.94
C VAL A 37 26.92 -9.94 -2.72
N VAL A 38 26.38 -10.65 -1.73
CA VAL A 38 24.95 -10.59 -1.40
C VAL A 38 24.53 -9.17 -1.03
N GLU A 39 25.30 -8.50 -0.16
CA GLU A 39 25.03 -7.12 0.25
C GLU A 39 25.11 -6.14 -0.93
N ALA A 40 26.11 -6.30 -1.80
CA ALA A 40 26.24 -5.49 -3.01
C ALA A 40 25.01 -5.63 -3.92
N TYR A 41 24.54 -6.86 -4.17
CA TYR A 41 23.35 -7.10 -4.99
C TYR A 41 22.06 -6.61 -4.33
N MET A 42 21.92 -6.71 -3.00
CA MET A 42 20.82 -6.07 -2.27
C MET A 42 20.82 -4.55 -2.49
N GLY A 43 22.00 -3.92 -2.49
CA GLY A 43 22.19 -2.52 -2.86
C GLY A 43 21.73 -2.23 -4.29
N HIS A 44 22.24 -2.97 -5.26
CA HIS A 44 21.90 -2.79 -6.68
C HIS A 44 20.41 -2.94 -6.97
N VAL A 45 19.72 -3.87 -6.31
CA VAL A 45 18.26 -4.03 -6.44
C VAL A 45 17.51 -2.79 -5.94
N GLN A 46 17.95 -2.19 -4.83
CA GLN A 46 17.36 -0.95 -4.33
C GLN A 46 17.71 0.27 -5.18
N ASP A 47 18.94 0.35 -5.71
CA ASP A 47 19.38 1.43 -6.59
C ASP A 47 18.60 1.42 -7.91
N ASN A 48 18.41 0.22 -8.49
CA ASN A 48 17.59 0.07 -9.69
C ASN A 48 16.13 0.50 -9.43
N ALA A 49 15.57 0.14 -8.27
CA ALA A 49 14.22 0.57 -7.89
C ALA A 49 14.12 2.10 -7.73
N ALA A 50 15.10 2.73 -7.07
CA ALA A 50 15.16 4.18 -6.94
C ALA A 50 15.24 4.86 -8.31
N GLU A 51 16.14 4.39 -9.18
CA GLU A 51 16.33 4.96 -10.51
C GLU A 51 15.10 4.79 -11.40
N SER A 52 14.38 3.68 -11.23
CA SER A 52 13.13 3.44 -11.95
C SER A 52 12.03 4.41 -11.53
N VAL A 53 11.95 4.74 -10.24
CA VAL A 53 11.04 5.79 -9.75
C VAL A 53 11.47 7.18 -10.24
N ARG A 54 12.76 7.51 -10.27
CA ARG A 54 13.23 8.81 -10.81
C ARG A 54 12.79 9.05 -12.26
N ARG A 55 12.79 8.02 -13.10
CA ARG A 55 12.26 8.10 -14.48
C ARG A 55 10.75 8.37 -14.54
N VAL A 56 9.99 7.90 -13.56
CA VAL A 56 8.56 8.25 -13.44
C VAL A 56 8.41 9.73 -13.10
N LEU A 57 9.24 10.25 -12.20
CA LEU A 57 9.14 11.64 -11.77
C LEU A 57 9.23 12.60 -12.95
N GLU A 58 10.11 12.33 -13.92
CA GLU A 58 10.28 13.08 -15.18
C GLU A 58 8.99 13.31 -15.97
N ARG A 59 7.95 12.49 -15.76
CA ARG A 59 6.67 12.55 -16.48
C ARG A 59 5.53 13.18 -15.67
N LEU A 60 5.64 13.19 -14.35
CA LEU A 60 4.66 13.84 -13.48
C LEU A 60 4.71 15.36 -13.67
N PRO A 61 3.63 16.12 -13.44
CA PRO A 61 3.70 17.58 -13.42
C PRO A 61 4.62 18.07 -12.29
N ASP A 62 5.17 19.28 -12.43
CA ASP A 62 6.06 19.88 -11.42
C ASP A 62 5.36 20.05 -10.06
N SER A 63 4.05 20.30 -10.09
CA SER A 63 3.21 20.27 -8.91
C SER A 63 1.80 19.81 -9.29
N SER A 64 1.22 18.96 -8.44
CA SER A 64 -0.19 18.59 -8.48
C SER A 64 -0.75 18.46 -7.07
N ALA A 65 -2.06 18.58 -6.94
CA ALA A 65 -2.76 18.39 -5.68
C ALA A 65 -4.09 17.69 -5.92
N TYR A 66 -4.53 16.93 -4.93
CA TYR A 66 -5.80 16.23 -4.96
C TYR A 66 -6.41 16.19 -3.56
N GLU A 67 -7.72 16.37 -3.48
CA GLU A 67 -8.49 16.21 -2.26
C GLU A 67 -9.46 15.04 -2.45
N TYR A 68 -9.37 14.05 -1.58
CA TYR A 68 -10.23 12.89 -1.58
C TYR A 68 -11.20 12.97 -0.38
N PRO A 69 -12.48 13.29 -0.59
CA PRO A 69 -13.49 13.21 0.44
C PRO A 69 -13.84 11.74 0.72
N THR A 70 -13.98 11.40 1.99
CA THR A 70 -14.40 10.06 2.45
C THR A 70 -15.85 10.09 2.95
N ASP A 71 -16.51 8.94 2.96
CA ASP A 71 -17.89 8.82 3.44
C ASP A 71 -18.03 9.13 4.95
N THR A 72 -16.92 9.11 5.70
CA THR A 72 -16.90 9.50 7.13
C THR A 72 -16.78 11.00 7.35
N GLY A 73 -16.75 11.80 6.28
CA GLY A 73 -16.60 13.26 6.33
C GLY A 73 -15.16 13.74 6.48
N GLN A 74 -14.19 12.83 6.56
CA GLN A 74 -12.76 13.16 6.54
C GLN A 74 -12.30 13.44 5.11
N ILE A 75 -11.29 14.29 4.96
CA ILE A 75 -10.67 14.62 3.67
C ILE A 75 -9.19 14.29 3.74
N ILE A 76 -8.72 13.48 2.80
CA ILE A 76 -7.30 13.24 2.57
C ILE A 76 -6.83 14.25 1.53
N LYS A 77 -5.86 15.07 1.88
CA LYS A 77 -5.24 16.03 0.97
C LYS A 77 -3.84 15.54 0.66
N VAL A 78 -3.48 15.53 -0.62
CA VAL A 78 -2.13 15.21 -1.04
C VAL A 78 -1.67 16.22 -2.08
N LYS A 79 -0.49 16.77 -1.87
CA LYS A 79 0.24 17.57 -2.86
C LYS A 79 1.50 16.81 -3.24
N ILE A 80 1.73 16.65 -4.54
CA ILE A 80 2.96 16.08 -5.08
C ILE A 80 3.73 17.22 -5.75
N SER A 81 5.00 17.41 -5.39
CA SER A 81 5.89 18.40 -6.00
C SER A 81 7.19 17.75 -6.41
N VAL A 82 7.63 17.99 -7.65
CA VAL A 82 8.81 17.34 -8.24
C VAL A 82 9.95 18.36 -8.38
N ASP A 83 11.08 18.07 -7.75
CA ASP A 83 12.34 18.76 -8.00
C ASP A 83 13.08 18.05 -9.14
N ARG A 84 13.09 18.67 -10.32
CA ARG A 84 13.73 18.13 -11.53
C ARG A 84 15.25 18.03 -11.42
N GLN A 85 15.86 18.97 -10.70
CA GLN A 85 17.32 19.02 -10.58
C GLN A 85 17.81 17.90 -9.68
N LYS A 86 17.12 17.66 -8.56
CA LYS A 86 17.44 16.55 -7.64
C LYS A 86 16.87 15.20 -8.10
N ARG A 87 15.90 15.22 -9.02
CA ARG A 87 15.11 14.04 -9.42
C ARG A 87 14.45 13.39 -8.20
N GLU A 88 13.83 14.24 -7.36
CA GLU A 88 13.13 13.86 -6.13
C GLU A 88 11.70 14.41 -6.16
N ALA A 89 10.80 13.74 -5.46
CA ALA A 89 9.44 14.23 -5.27
C ALA A 89 9.10 14.34 -3.79
N THR A 90 8.35 15.37 -3.43
CA THR A 90 7.73 15.49 -2.11
C THR A 90 6.25 15.13 -2.22
N VAL A 91 5.82 14.16 -1.41
CA VAL A 91 4.42 13.80 -1.21
C VAL A 91 4.00 14.36 0.14
N ASP A 92 3.19 15.42 0.10
CA ASP A 92 2.81 16.20 1.28
C ASP A 92 1.33 16.01 1.59
N PHE A 93 1.05 15.45 2.77
CA PHE A 93 -0.29 15.23 3.30
C PHE A 93 -0.81 16.37 4.18
N THR A 94 -0.12 17.52 4.20
CA THR A 94 -0.54 18.71 4.95
C THR A 94 -1.96 19.14 4.57
N GLY A 95 -2.78 19.40 5.59
CA GLY A 95 -4.19 19.73 5.43
C GLY A 95 -5.13 18.52 5.39
N THR A 96 -4.62 17.29 5.42
CA THR A 96 -5.42 16.09 5.69
C THR A 96 -6.10 16.20 7.06
N SER A 97 -7.36 15.73 7.13
CA SER A 97 -8.18 15.84 8.34
C SER A 97 -7.49 15.31 9.60
N PRO A 98 -7.77 15.93 10.77
CA PRO A 98 -7.28 15.42 12.05
C PRO A 98 -7.82 14.02 12.34
N VAL A 99 -7.22 13.34 13.31
CA VAL A 99 -7.78 12.11 13.88
C VAL A 99 -9.22 12.35 14.33
N MET A 100 -10.12 11.42 13.97
CA MET A 100 -11.50 11.42 14.44
C MET A 100 -11.76 10.23 15.36
N LYS A 101 -12.81 10.35 16.20
CA LYS A 101 -13.27 9.28 17.11
C LYS A 101 -14.05 8.19 16.35
N ASN A 102 -13.46 7.69 15.27
CA ASN A 102 -13.88 6.53 14.49
C ASN A 102 -12.67 5.60 14.32
N ASN A 103 -12.81 4.54 13.52
CA ASN A 103 -11.75 3.57 13.28
C ASN A 103 -11.03 3.72 11.93
N PHE A 104 -11.31 4.79 11.17
CA PHE A 104 -10.75 5.10 9.85
C PHE A 104 -9.43 5.88 9.94
N ASN A 105 -8.75 5.84 11.07
CA ASN A 105 -7.39 6.37 11.18
C ASN A 105 -6.39 5.29 10.72
N ALA A 106 -5.34 5.70 10.01
CA ALA A 106 -4.29 4.83 9.50
C ALA A 106 -2.94 5.19 10.14
N PRO A 107 -2.22 4.24 10.75
CA PRO A 107 -0.85 4.48 11.23
C PRO A 107 0.05 4.94 10.08
N GLU A 108 1.06 5.76 10.40
CA GLU A 108 2.00 6.31 9.40
C GLU A 108 2.57 5.24 8.43
N PRO A 109 2.98 4.03 8.88
CA PRO A 109 3.46 2.99 7.98
C PRO A 109 2.47 2.61 6.87
N VAL A 110 1.16 2.67 7.12
CA VAL A 110 0.11 2.38 6.12
C VAL A 110 0.10 3.44 5.03
N ALA A 111 0.17 4.72 5.39
CA ALA A 111 0.25 5.81 4.42
C ALA A 111 1.54 5.73 3.59
N ARG A 112 2.70 5.44 4.23
CA ARG A 112 3.97 5.22 3.53
C ARG A 112 3.93 4.03 2.57
N ALA A 113 3.26 2.94 2.96
CA ALA A 113 3.06 1.78 2.10
C ALA A 113 2.19 2.10 0.87
N ALA A 114 1.14 2.91 1.04
CA ALA A 114 0.32 3.39 -0.09
C ALA A 114 1.13 4.26 -1.05
N VAL A 115 2.01 5.13 -0.54
CA VAL A 115 2.97 5.91 -1.37
C VAL A 115 3.90 4.98 -2.13
N LEU A 116 4.54 4.03 -1.45
CA LEU A 116 5.42 3.03 -2.08
C LEU A 116 4.69 2.29 -3.21
N TYR A 117 3.49 1.79 -2.92
CA TYR A 117 2.66 1.08 -3.88
C TYR A 117 2.34 1.94 -5.10
N ALA A 118 1.85 3.17 -4.89
CA ALA A 118 1.44 4.07 -5.97
C ALA A 118 2.61 4.40 -6.91
N PHE A 119 3.77 4.78 -6.37
CA PHE A 119 4.96 5.04 -7.20
C PHE A 119 5.47 3.79 -7.89
N ARG A 120 5.42 2.61 -7.25
CA ARG A 120 5.81 1.35 -7.89
C ARG A 120 4.89 1.01 -9.06
N VAL A 121 3.58 1.23 -8.95
CA VAL A 121 2.63 1.02 -10.06
C VAL A 121 2.97 1.92 -11.25
N MET A 122 3.28 3.20 -10.98
CA MET A 122 3.62 4.18 -12.01
C MET A 122 4.92 3.86 -12.78
N VAL A 123 5.78 2.97 -12.28
CA VAL A 123 6.99 2.55 -13.00
C VAL A 123 6.67 1.81 -14.30
N GLU A 124 5.53 1.11 -14.37
CA GLU A 124 5.10 0.33 -15.55
C GLU A 124 6.14 -0.69 -16.08
N ASP A 125 6.97 -1.20 -15.18
CA ASP A 125 8.01 -2.17 -15.50
C ASP A 125 8.03 -3.31 -14.46
N MET A 126 8.72 -4.40 -14.76
CA MET A 126 8.85 -5.60 -13.93
C MET A 126 9.99 -5.48 -12.93
N ILE A 127 9.96 -4.46 -12.06
CA ILE A 127 10.93 -4.30 -10.96
C ILE A 127 10.42 -4.90 -9.63
N PRO A 128 11.27 -5.42 -8.74
CA PRO A 128 10.83 -5.86 -7.41
C PRO A 128 10.25 -4.70 -6.57
N MET A 129 9.23 -4.98 -5.77
CA MET A 129 8.73 -4.04 -4.75
C MET A 129 9.72 -4.00 -3.58
N ASN A 130 10.36 -2.86 -3.32
CA ASN A 130 11.28 -2.68 -2.19
C ASN A 130 11.42 -1.21 -1.78
N ALA A 131 12.05 -0.96 -0.63
CA ALA A 131 12.23 0.38 -0.05
C ALA A 131 13.07 1.34 -0.92
N GLY A 132 13.84 0.84 -1.89
CA GLY A 132 14.54 1.64 -2.89
C GLY A 132 13.61 2.58 -3.66
N CYS A 133 12.36 2.16 -3.92
CA CYS A 133 11.35 3.00 -4.57
C CYS A 133 11.01 4.27 -3.77
N LEU A 134 11.23 4.28 -2.45
CA LEU A 134 10.97 5.45 -1.60
C LEU A 134 12.18 6.38 -1.47
N ARG A 135 13.39 5.97 -1.87
CA ARG A 135 14.59 6.81 -1.74
C ARG A 135 14.47 8.18 -2.44
N PRO A 136 13.89 8.32 -3.64
CA PRO A 136 13.69 9.62 -4.27
C PRO A 136 12.41 10.34 -3.80
N ILE A 137 11.71 9.81 -2.79
CA ILE A 137 10.40 10.30 -2.34
C ILE A 137 10.49 10.80 -0.90
N ASN A 138 10.40 12.12 -0.72
CA ASN A 138 10.20 12.74 0.58
C ASN A 138 8.72 12.67 0.96
N ILE A 139 8.38 12.12 2.12
CA ILE A 139 6.98 11.95 2.56
C ILE A 139 6.75 12.81 3.80
N ILE A 140 5.80 13.74 3.71
CA ILE A 140 5.39 14.62 4.81
C ILE A 140 4.00 14.20 5.27
N ILE A 141 3.90 13.69 6.49
CA ILE A 141 2.63 13.36 7.14
C ILE A 141 2.55 14.16 8.45
N PRO A 142 1.62 15.13 8.57
CA PRO A 142 1.50 15.94 9.78
C PRO A 142 1.18 15.10 11.02
N GLU A 143 1.76 15.46 12.15
CA GLU A 143 1.40 14.88 13.46
C GLU A 143 -0.08 15.13 13.78
N GLY A 144 -0.75 14.11 14.33
CA GLY A 144 -2.14 14.21 14.76
C GLY A 144 -3.19 14.24 13.63
N CYS A 145 -2.77 14.10 12.36
CA CYS A 145 -3.71 13.84 11.27
C CYS A 145 -4.18 12.37 11.28
N MET A 146 -5.25 12.06 10.55
CA MET A 146 -5.79 10.70 10.48
C MET A 146 -4.82 9.67 9.90
N LEU A 147 -3.73 10.10 9.23
CA LEU A 147 -2.66 9.26 8.67
C LEU A 147 -1.44 9.14 9.60
N LYS A 148 -1.46 9.82 10.75
CA LYS A 148 -0.46 9.70 11.82
C LYS A 148 -1.14 9.80 13.20
N PRO A 149 -2.06 8.87 13.51
CA PRO A 149 -2.71 8.81 14.80
C PRO A 149 -1.75 8.38 15.90
N THR A 150 -1.96 8.91 17.11
CA THR A 150 -1.30 8.43 18.33
C THR A 150 -2.24 7.52 19.11
N TYR A 151 -1.69 6.56 19.86
CA TYR A 151 -2.48 5.80 20.83
C TYR A 151 -3.24 6.76 21.78
N PRO A 152 -4.53 6.51 22.11
CA PRO A 152 -5.33 5.30 21.87
C PRO A 152 -6.29 5.36 20.68
N ALA A 153 -6.01 6.15 19.63
CA ALA A 153 -6.90 6.25 18.47
C ALA A 153 -7.13 4.88 17.80
N ALA A 154 -8.37 4.62 17.35
CA ALA A 154 -8.73 3.37 16.71
C ALA A 154 -8.29 3.36 15.24
N VAL A 155 -7.68 2.24 14.82
CA VAL A 155 -6.98 2.14 13.52
C VAL A 155 -7.36 0.92 12.67
N VAL A 156 -8.39 0.15 13.07
CA VAL A 156 -8.68 -1.14 12.39
C VAL A 156 -9.07 -0.97 10.92
N ALA A 157 -9.79 0.10 10.58
CA ALA A 157 -10.14 0.41 9.18
C ALA A 157 -9.00 1.12 8.44
N GLY A 158 -7.93 1.51 9.14
CA GLY A 158 -6.77 2.18 8.56
C GLY A 158 -6.12 1.38 7.42
N ASN A 159 -5.91 0.08 7.63
CA ASN A 159 -5.26 -0.77 6.64
C ASN A 159 -6.19 -1.16 5.50
N VAL A 160 -7.50 -1.23 5.72
CA VAL A 160 -8.48 -1.86 4.79
C VAL A 160 -9.41 -0.87 4.10
N GLU A 161 -9.55 0.34 4.62
CA GLU A 161 -10.35 1.41 4.01
C GLU A 161 -9.47 2.61 3.71
N THR A 162 -8.85 3.19 4.74
CA THR A 162 -8.10 4.44 4.61
C THR A 162 -6.90 4.31 3.68
N SER A 163 -6.24 3.15 3.64
CA SER A 163 -5.16 2.87 2.68
C SER A 163 -5.62 2.93 1.22
N GLN A 164 -6.85 2.47 0.92
CA GLN A 164 -7.44 2.55 -0.40
C GLN A 164 -7.77 4.01 -0.75
N HIS A 165 -8.29 4.79 0.21
CA HIS A 165 -8.52 6.22 0.02
C HIS A 165 -7.22 7.00 -0.25
N VAL A 166 -6.15 6.73 0.50
CA VAL A 166 -4.82 7.34 0.27
C VAL A 166 -4.31 6.96 -1.11
N THR A 167 -4.46 5.71 -1.52
CA THR A 167 -4.05 5.23 -2.85
C THR A 167 -4.83 5.93 -3.97
N ASN A 168 -6.15 6.06 -3.84
CA ASN A 168 -6.98 6.84 -4.76
C ASN A 168 -6.53 8.31 -4.83
N ALA A 169 -6.28 8.95 -3.68
CA ALA A 169 -5.80 10.33 -3.64
C ALA A 169 -4.46 10.51 -4.36
N LEU A 170 -3.53 9.57 -4.19
CA LEU A 170 -2.23 9.56 -4.85
C LEU A 170 -2.37 9.42 -6.38
N PHE A 171 -3.16 8.45 -6.86
CA PHE A 171 -3.39 8.29 -8.29
C PHE A 171 -4.15 9.46 -8.90
N GLY A 172 -5.09 10.05 -8.16
CA GLY A 172 -5.79 11.27 -8.53
C GLY A 172 -4.83 12.45 -8.69
N ALA A 173 -3.91 12.65 -7.74
CA ALA A 173 -2.87 13.68 -7.84
C ALA A 173 -1.89 13.44 -8.98
N MET A 174 -1.57 12.19 -9.29
CA MET A 174 -0.71 11.84 -10.43
C MET A 174 -1.45 11.87 -11.78
N GLY A 175 -2.79 11.98 -11.79
CA GLY A 175 -3.61 11.94 -13.00
C GLY A 175 -3.55 10.60 -13.74
N ALA A 176 -3.22 9.52 -13.04
CA ALA A 176 -2.91 8.22 -13.64
C ALA A 176 -4.16 7.40 -13.97
N MET A 177 -5.15 7.43 -13.08
CA MET A 177 -6.37 6.65 -13.21
C MET A 177 -7.52 7.28 -12.43
N ALA A 178 -8.74 6.87 -12.77
CA ALA A 178 -9.92 7.19 -11.96
C ALA A 178 -9.84 6.48 -10.60
N ASN A 179 -10.68 6.90 -9.65
CA ASN A 179 -10.76 6.26 -8.34
C ASN A 179 -11.28 4.83 -8.47
N ALA A 180 -10.61 3.90 -7.79
CA ALA A 180 -11.20 2.60 -7.47
C ALA A 180 -12.24 2.76 -6.35
N GLN A 181 -12.87 1.65 -5.95
CA GLN A 181 -13.95 1.65 -4.96
C GLN A 181 -13.60 2.25 -3.58
N GLY A 182 -12.31 2.45 -3.25
CA GLY A 182 -11.91 3.07 -1.98
C GLY A 182 -12.04 2.16 -0.75
N THR A 183 -12.34 0.88 -0.94
CA THR A 183 -12.54 -0.11 0.14
C THR A 183 -11.94 -1.46 -0.24
N MET A 184 -11.60 -2.29 0.74
CA MET A 184 -11.35 -3.72 0.51
C MET A 184 -12.66 -4.56 0.46
N ASN A 185 -13.83 -3.96 0.71
CA ASN A 185 -15.14 -4.61 0.93
C ASN A 185 -15.05 -5.76 1.93
N ASN A 186 -14.83 -5.42 3.19
CA ASN A 186 -14.68 -6.42 4.23
C ASN A 186 -16.03 -7.08 4.57
N LEU A 187 -16.16 -8.35 4.23
CA LEU A 187 -17.24 -9.23 4.67
C LEU A 187 -16.81 -9.95 5.93
N THR A 188 -17.48 -9.67 7.05
CA THR A 188 -17.19 -10.31 8.32
C THR A 188 -18.46 -10.85 8.94
N PHE A 189 -18.42 -12.08 9.43
CA PHE A 189 -19.49 -12.67 10.23
C PHE A 189 -18.92 -13.65 11.25
N GLY A 190 -19.72 -14.00 12.24
CA GLY A 190 -19.27 -14.90 13.30
C GLY A 190 -20.16 -14.86 14.53
N ASN A 191 -19.76 -15.61 15.54
CA ASN A 191 -20.43 -15.67 16.84
C ASN A 191 -19.38 -15.85 17.97
N LYS A 192 -19.79 -16.40 19.11
CA LYS A 192 -18.89 -16.64 20.25
C LYS A 192 -17.76 -17.65 19.94
N LYS A 193 -17.93 -18.50 18.92
CA LYS A 193 -17.03 -19.61 18.55
C LYS A 193 -16.43 -19.44 17.15
N TYR A 194 -17.20 -18.95 16.19
CA TYR A 194 -16.79 -18.82 14.78
C TYR A 194 -16.48 -17.37 14.42
N GLN A 195 -15.50 -17.16 13.54
CA GLN A 195 -15.21 -15.86 12.94
C GLN A 195 -14.78 -16.09 11.49
N TYR A 196 -15.33 -15.29 10.59
CA TYR A 196 -14.98 -15.26 9.18
C TYR A 196 -14.69 -13.83 8.75
N TYR A 197 -13.71 -13.69 7.87
CA TYR A 197 -13.29 -12.43 7.29
C TYR A 197 -12.85 -12.68 5.85
N GLU A 198 -13.42 -11.92 4.93
CA GLU A 198 -13.03 -11.94 3.52
C GLU A 198 -13.17 -10.54 2.93
N THR A 199 -12.47 -10.32 1.82
CA THR A 199 -12.53 -9.09 1.03
C THR A 199 -13.23 -9.39 -0.30
N ILE A 200 -14.25 -8.60 -0.67
CA ILE A 200 -15.00 -8.80 -1.93
C ILE A 200 -14.43 -7.90 -3.04
N CYS A 201 -14.13 -8.47 -4.20
CA CYS A 201 -13.65 -7.69 -5.34
C CYS A 201 -14.76 -6.85 -5.99
N SER A 202 -14.40 -5.74 -6.63
CA SER A 202 -15.33 -4.96 -7.49
C SER A 202 -14.76 -4.68 -8.86
N GLY A 203 -13.47 -4.40 -8.96
CA GLY A 203 -12.79 -4.15 -10.21
C GLY A 203 -11.63 -3.15 -10.11
N SER A 204 -11.01 -2.90 -11.25
CA SER A 204 -10.02 -1.85 -11.46
C SER A 204 -10.61 -0.66 -12.21
N PRO A 205 -10.15 0.57 -11.91
CA PRO A 205 -10.57 1.75 -12.64
C PRO A 205 -9.93 1.79 -14.04
N ALA A 206 -10.55 2.55 -14.94
CA ALA A 206 -9.91 2.97 -16.18
C ALA A 206 -8.83 4.03 -15.90
N GLY A 207 -7.85 4.15 -16.78
CA GLY A 207 -6.76 5.09 -16.60
C GLY A 207 -5.93 5.29 -17.86
N ARG A 208 -4.71 5.80 -17.68
CA ARG A 208 -3.75 6.05 -18.76
C ARG A 208 -2.40 5.49 -18.37
N MET A 209 -1.76 4.85 -19.34
CA MET A 209 -0.36 4.47 -19.23
C MET A 209 0.54 5.72 -19.34
N ASN A 210 1.80 5.62 -18.94
CA ASN A 210 2.77 6.71 -19.02
C ASN A 210 3.04 7.20 -20.45
N ASN A 211 2.82 6.35 -21.45
CA ASN A 211 2.91 6.74 -22.87
C ASN A 211 1.64 7.45 -23.39
N GLY A 212 0.69 7.77 -22.50
CA GLY A 212 -0.56 8.46 -22.82
C GLY A 212 -1.69 7.54 -23.31
N ARG A 213 -1.42 6.25 -23.54
CA ARG A 213 -2.43 5.29 -23.99
C ARG A 213 -3.46 5.03 -22.88
N GLY A 214 -4.73 5.26 -23.16
CA GLY A 214 -5.82 4.89 -22.25
C GLY A 214 -5.98 3.37 -22.11
N PHE A 215 -6.49 2.93 -20.96
CA PHE A 215 -6.90 1.55 -20.72
C PHE A 215 -8.26 1.50 -20.00
N ALA A 216 -9.02 0.45 -20.28
CA ALA A 216 -10.29 0.17 -19.59
C ALA A 216 -10.05 -0.50 -18.24
N GLY A 217 -10.98 -0.29 -17.31
CA GLY A 217 -11.04 -1.05 -16.07
C GLY A 217 -11.42 -2.52 -16.31
N THR A 218 -11.22 -3.34 -15.27
CA THR A 218 -11.58 -4.76 -15.27
C THR A 218 -12.59 -5.02 -14.16
N SER A 219 -13.67 -5.75 -14.45
CA SER A 219 -14.67 -6.11 -13.44
C SER A 219 -14.20 -7.27 -12.55
N GLY A 220 -14.61 -7.27 -11.28
CA GLY A 220 -14.49 -8.46 -10.41
C GLY A 220 -13.05 -8.86 -10.08
N VAL A 221 -12.17 -7.88 -9.90
CA VAL A 221 -10.77 -8.12 -9.48
C VAL A 221 -10.43 -7.32 -8.23
N HIS A 222 -9.62 -7.90 -7.36
CA HIS A 222 -9.02 -7.18 -6.24
C HIS A 222 -7.95 -6.23 -6.78
N THR A 223 -7.91 -5.03 -6.21
CA THR A 223 -7.00 -3.99 -6.67
C THR A 223 -6.37 -3.25 -5.49
N HIS A 224 -5.25 -2.61 -5.81
CA HIS A 224 -4.56 -1.71 -4.89
C HIS A 224 -4.14 -2.41 -3.61
N MET A 225 -4.71 -1.99 -2.48
CA MET A 225 -4.30 -2.49 -1.18
C MET A 225 -4.84 -3.89 -0.88
N THR A 226 -5.65 -4.49 -1.78
CA THR A 226 -6.11 -5.87 -1.66
C THR A 226 -5.32 -6.80 -2.59
N ASN A 227 -4.75 -7.88 -2.03
CA ASN A 227 -4.01 -8.91 -2.78
C ASN A 227 -4.36 -10.32 -2.26
N SER A 228 -5.65 -10.62 -2.21
CA SER A 228 -6.20 -11.92 -1.79
C SER A 228 -6.83 -12.63 -2.99
N ARG A 229 -6.98 -13.95 -2.89
CA ARG A 229 -7.93 -14.72 -3.71
C ARG A 229 -9.17 -14.97 -2.87
N LEU A 230 -10.33 -15.02 -3.52
CA LEU A 230 -11.57 -15.42 -2.86
C LEU A 230 -11.48 -16.89 -2.44
N THR A 231 -12.04 -17.18 -1.28
CA THR A 231 -12.25 -18.54 -0.79
C THR A 231 -13.42 -19.14 -1.54
N ASP A 232 -13.31 -20.40 -1.97
CA ASP A 232 -14.44 -21.09 -2.60
C ASP A 232 -15.62 -21.14 -1.62
N PRO A 233 -16.86 -20.79 -2.05
CA PRO A 233 -18.03 -20.79 -1.18
C PRO A 233 -18.28 -22.13 -0.47
N GLU A 234 -17.91 -23.24 -1.09
CA GLU A 234 -18.03 -24.59 -0.52
C GLU A 234 -17.25 -24.74 0.80
N VAL A 235 -16.15 -24.00 0.97
CA VAL A 235 -15.39 -23.99 2.24
C VAL A 235 -16.20 -23.34 3.37
N LEU A 236 -17.14 -22.45 3.04
CA LEU A 236 -18.02 -21.78 4.01
C LEU A 236 -19.19 -22.66 4.46
N GLU A 237 -19.49 -23.72 3.71
CA GLU A 237 -20.59 -24.66 4.00
C GLU A 237 -20.17 -25.80 4.94
N LEU A 238 -18.87 -25.92 5.25
CA LEU A 238 -18.28 -26.92 6.15
C LEU A 238 -18.34 -26.52 7.64
#